data_AF-A0A9W9NEM5-F1
#
_entry.id   AF-A0A9W9NEM5-F1
#
_cell.length_a   1.000
_cell.length_b   1.000
_cell.length_c   1.000
_cell.angle_alpha   90.00
_cell.angle_beta   90.00
_cell.angle_gamma   90.00
#
_symmetry.space_group_name_H-M   'P 1'
#
loop_
_entity.id
_entity.type
_entity.pdbx_description
1 polymer ?
#
loop_
_entity_poly.entity_id
_entity_poly.type
_entity_poly.pdbx_seq_one_letter_code
_entity_poly.pdbx_strand_id
1 'polypeptide(L)' 'MGKVHGSLARAGKVKAATPKASPPCTHRHRVEPQEKKKNPKGRAYKRILYTRRFVNVTMTGGKRKVHTD' A
#
# COMPACT_ATOMS: atom_id res chain seq x y z
N MET A 1 14.61 -27.47 29.90
CA MET A 1 14.67 -26.00 29.96
C MET A 1 15.36 -25.49 28.71
N GLY A 2 14.58 -25.04 27.72
CA GLY A 2 15.10 -24.59 26.43
C GLY A 2 15.69 -23.18 26.51
N LYS A 3 16.53 -22.84 25.53
CA LYS A 3 17.17 -21.53 25.44
C LYS A 3 16.10 -20.44 25.24
N VAL A 4 15.83 -19.67 26.29
CA VAL A 4 14.79 -18.63 26.32
C VAL A 4 15.19 -17.41 25.47
N HIS A 5 16.49 -17.18 25.28
CA HIS A 5 17.02 -15.99 24.62
C HIS A 5 17.88 -16.35 23.40
N GLY A 6 17.46 -15.85 22.23
CA GLY A 6 18.17 -15.96 20.96
C GLY A 6 19.11 -14.79 20.69
N SER A 7 19.84 -14.85 19.58
CA SER A 7 20.72 -13.77 19.13
C SER A 7 19.93 -12.59 18.56
N LEU A 8 20.25 -11.38 19.03
CA LEU A 8 19.71 -10.12 18.51
C LEU A 8 20.38 -9.65 17.21
N ALA A 9 21.41 -10.35 16.72
CA ALA A 9 22.21 -9.93 15.57
C ALA A 9 21.44 -9.79 14.25
N ARG A 10 20.23 -10.36 14.17
CA ARG A 10 19.36 -10.27 12.98
C ARG A 10 18.31 -9.17 13.07
N ALA A 11 18.30 -8.37 14.13
CA ALA A 11 17.38 -7.26 14.27
C ALA A 11 17.52 -6.29 13.08
N GLY A 12 16.42 -5.93 12.45
CA GLY A 12 16.40 -4.98 11.33
C GLY A 12 16.87 -5.52 9.97
N LYS A 13 17.37 -6.77 9.86
CA LYS A 13 17.87 -7.34 8.59
C LYS A 13 16.89 -7.19 7.42
N VAL A 14 15.60 -7.43 7.66
CA VAL A 14 14.58 -7.39 6.60
C VAL A 14 14.34 -5.97 6.08
N LYS A 15 14.27 -4.98 6.97
CA LYS A 15 14.06 -3.57 6.59
C LYS A 15 15.30 -2.95 5.92
N ALA A 16 16.49 -3.44 6.26
CA ALA A 16 17.74 -3.03 5.61
C ALA A 16 17.96 -3.71 4.24
N ALA A 17 17.46 -4.94 4.08
CA ALA A 17 17.57 -5.70 2.83
C ALA A 17 16.60 -5.23 1.73
N THR A 18 15.46 -4.61 2.09
CA THR A 18 14.53 -4.06 1.10
C THR A 18 15.17 -2.89 0.34
N PRO A 19 15.09 -2.84 -1.00
CA PRO A 19 15.64 -1.73 -1.77
C PRO A 19 15.00 -0.42 -1.33
N LYS A 20 15.79 0.43 -0.67
CA LYS A 20 15.38 1.77 -0.29
C LYS A 20 15.52 2.65 -1.53
N ALA A 21 14.52 2.58 -2.41
CA ALA A 21 14.51 3.26 -3.70
C ALA A 21 15.74 2.92 -4.58
N SER A 22 15.77 1.70 -5.14
CA SER A 22 16.87 1.29 -6.03
C SER A 22 16.90 2.16 -7.32
N PRO A 23 18.09 2.59 -7.79
CA PRO A 23 18.31 3.26 -9.08
C PRO A 23 18.00 2.32 -10.29
N PRO A 24 17.86 2.87 -11.51
CA PRO A 24 17.17 2.20 -12.61
C PRO A 24 18.02 1.04 -13.18
N CYS A 25 17.75 -0.18 -12.73
CA CYS A 25 17.77 -1.32 -13.63
C CYS A 25 16.34 -1.56 -14.10
N THR A 26 16.22 -1.83 -15.40
CA THR A 26 14.98 -1.98 -16.14
C THR A 26 14.00 -2.90 -15.39
N HIS A 27 12.76 -2.40 -15.19
CA HIS A 27 11.57 -3.13 -14.73
C HIS A 27 11.16 -3.19 -13.24
N ARG A 28 11.77 -2.51 -12.26
CA ARG A 28 11.19 -2.51 -10.88
C ARG A 28 11.11 -1.14 -10.19
N HIS A 29 9.93 -0.96 -9.59
CA HIS A 29 9.37 0.26 -9.00
C HIS A 29 10.29 1.04 -8.06
N ARG A 30 10.36 2.35 -8.33
CA ARG A 30 10.87 3.39 -7.44
C ARG A 30 9.95 3.51 -6.22
N VAL A 31 10.47 3.20 -5.02
CA VAL A 31 9.74 3.33 -3.73
C VAL A 31 10.06 4.68 -3.08
N GLU A 32 10.08 5.74 -3.89
CA GLU A 32 9.95 7.09 -3.36
C GLU A 32 8.46 7.44 -3.37
N PRO A 33 7.93 8.07 -2.30
CA PRO A 33 6.55 8.52 -2.31
C PRO A 33 6.40 9.52 -3.46
N GLN A 34 5.77 9.09 -4.55
CA GLN A 34 5.43 9.99 -5.65
C GLN A 34 4.53 11.09 -5.11
N GLU A 35 4.81 12.33 -5.52
CA GLU A 35 3.98 13.48 -5.17
C GLU A 35 2.59 13.33 -5.80
N LYS A 36 1.68 12.76 -5.01
CA LYS A 36 0.27 12.62 -5.37
C LYS A 36 -0.52 13.84 -4.94
N LYS A 37 -1.49 14.23 -5.77
CA LYS A 37 -2.44 15.29 -5.42
C LYS A 37 -3.06 15.00 -4.06
N LYS A 38 -3.17 16.04 -3.23
CA LYS A 38 -3.75 15.93 -1.89
C LYS A 38 -5.20 15.44 -2.00
N ASN A 39 -5.52 14.36 -1.31
CA ASN A 39 -6.91 13.96 -1.14
C ASN A 39 -7.63 15.05 -0.34
N PRO A 40 -8.82 15.49 -0.76
CA PRO A 40 -9.60 16.46 0.00
C PRO A 40 -10.00 15.85 1.34
N LYS A 41 -10.17 16.68 2.37
CA LYS A 41 -10.51 16.23 3.73
C LYS A 41 -12.01 16.43 4.02
N GLY A 42 -12.54 15.71 5.02
CA GLY A 42 -13.90 15.89 5.53
C GLY A 42 -15.01 15.50 4.55
N ARG A 43 -16.03 16.37 4.43
CA ARG A 43 -17.24 16.14 3.61
C ARG A 43 -16.92 15.89 2.14
N ALA A 44 -15.94 16.61 1.59
CA ALA A 44 -15.53 16.45 0.20
C ALA A 44 -15.03 15.02 -0.07
N TYR A 45 -14.26 14.43 0.85
CA TYR A 45 -13.84 13.03 0.73
C TYR A 45 -15.00 12.06 0.78
N LYS A 46 -15.96 12.29 1.68
CA LYS A 46 -17.17 11.45 1.81
C LYS A 46 -18.00 11.48 0.52
N ARG A 47 -18.13 12.62 -0.15
CA ARG A 47 -18.79 12.73 -1.46
C ARG A 47 -18.09 11.87 -2.51
N ILE A 48 -16.76 11.96 -2.61
CA ILE A 48 -15.98 11.19 -3.59
C ILE A 48 -16.02 9.67 -3.29
N LEU A 49 -16.11 9.27 -2.01
CA LEU A 49 -16.31 7.86 -1.66
C LEU A 49 -17.71 7.37 -2.06
N TYR A 50 -18.74 8.18 -1.84
CA TYR A 50 -20.11 7.82 -2.18
C TYR A 50 -20.30 7.64 -3.70
N THR A 51 -19.83 8.61 -4.49
CA THR A 51 -19.92 8.55 -5.95
C THR A 51 -19.20 7.32 -6.52
N ARG A 52 -17.99 7.04 -6.01
CA ARG A 52 -17.19 5.86 -6.41
C ARG A 52 -17.82 4.52 -6.02
N ARG A 53 -18.51 4.44 -4.87
CA ARG A 53 -19.02 3.17 -4.32
C ARG A 53 -20.43 2.82 -4.72
N PHE A 54 -21.25 3.80 -5.08
CA PHE A 54 -22.68 3.61 -5.23
C PHE A 54 -23.27 4.19 -6.52
N VAL A 55 -22.71 5.29 -7.07
CA VAL A 55 -23.31 5.97 -8.23
C VAL A 55 -22.75 5.43 -9.55
N ASN A 56 -21.42 5.35 -9.67
CA ASN A 56 -20.76 4.98 -10.93
C ASN A 56 -20.35 3.51 -11.00
N VAL A 57 -21.01 2.62 -10.25
CA VAL A 57 -20.62 1.20 -10.19
C VAL A 57 -21.36 0.42 -11.28
N THR A 58 -20.63 -0.08 -12.26
CA THR A 58 -21.11 -1.10 -13.20
C THR A 58 -20.81 -2.49 -12.62
N MET A 59 -21.83 -3.15 -12.06
CA MET A 59 -21.70 -4.51 -11.52
C MET A 59 -21.90 -5.53 -12.64
N THR A 60 -20.83 -5.93 -13.32
CA THR A 60 -20.84 -7.07 -14.25
C THR A 60 -20.71 -8.39 -13.48
N GLY A 61 -21.74 -8.73 -12.69
CA GLY A 61 -21.86 -10.01 -11.97
C GLY A 61 -20.90 -10.23 -10.79
N GLY A 62 -21.44 -10.65 -9.63
CA GLY A 62 -20.66 -11.02 -8.43
C GLY A 62 -20.63 -9.95 -7.31
N LYS A 63 -19.94 -10.25 -6.20
CA LYS A 63 -19.80 -9.37 -5.03
C LYS A 63 -18.77 -8.26 -5.29
N ARG A 64 -19.04 -7.03 -4.80
CA ARG A 64 -18.15 -5.85 -4.96
C ARG A 64 -16.78 -6.08 -4.30
N LYS A 65 -15.69 -5.98 -5.07
CA LYS A 65 -14.32 -5.91 -4.56
C LYS A 65 -13.86 -4.45 -4.48
N VAL A 66 -13.33 -4.03 -3.32
CA VAL A 66 -12.92 -2.63 -3.06
C VAL A 66 -11.44 -2.41 -3.35
N HIS A 67 -10.64 -3.46 -3.23
CA HIS A 67 -9.25 -3.51 -3.65
C HIS A 67 -9.08 -4.83 -4.40
N THR A 68 -8.62 -4.74 -5.64
CA THR A 68 -8.08 -5.87 -6.38
C THR A 68 -6.58 -5.63 -6.43
N ASP A 69 -5.82 -6.60 -5.92
CA ASP A 69 -4.35 -6.59 -5.92
C ASP A 69 -3.78 -6.31 -7.33
#